data_AF-A0A3A5SVV0-F1
#
_entry.id   AF-A0A3A5SVV0-F1
#
_cell.length_a   1.000
_cell.length_b   1.000
_cell.length_c   1.000
_cell.angle_alpha   90.00
_cell.angle_beta   90.00
_cell.angle_gamma   90.00
#
_symmetry.space_group_name_H-M   'P 1'
#
loop_
_entity.id
_entity.type
_entity.pdbx_description
1 polymer ?
#
loop_
_entity_poly.entity_id
_entity_poly.type
_entity_poly.pdbx_seq_one_letter_code
_entity_poly.pdbx_strand_id
1 'polypeptide(L)'
;MKVVCGLDVHKDSVFCCILCANGEKIQHKFGVLTEELVTLRDLMVSEGVEECAMESTSIYWIPIWRVLEGSVKLHLVNPYFIKQLPGKKSDVNDAEWIATCLSKELIASSFVPDDKIQRLRQYDRRIFDLNVSISRNLVKLDQCIQRCNIRISNYISTTDSKGYRSIVKLISQGVTDAEVLVKELHGRTINRHGRETLVKALTGVVSETDIDIIKQLVEEIELQQRHKDEAQEKMTALCMEWFPQEVENLQTIPGVKERSATSIIAEIGTDMTHFQTPKKLVSWVGLRPRNEESAGKIKARGITHGNRFVRKTMIECSWGAARMKESFFAEFSYRQCIERRKNKMKVQVAIARKILVAVWYVLSQGTQYIKPTDHYTAAHMTAV
;
A
#
# COMPACT_ATOMS: atom_id res chain seq x y z
N MET A 1 -37.39 -12.19 -8.66
CA MET A 1 -36.26 -11.42 -9.20
C MET A 1 -35.86 -10.44 -8.10
N LYS A 2 -34.59 -10.33 -7.72
CA LYS A 2 -34.17 -9.45 -6.62
C LYS A 2 -34.37 -7.99 -7.00
N VAL A 3 -34.66 -7.12 -6.03
CA VAL A 3 -34.65 -5.67 -6.26
C VAL A 3 -33.20 -5.19 -6.15
N VAL A 4 -32.66 -4.62 -7.22
CA VAL A 4 -31.26 -4.19 -7.27
C VAL A 4 -31.12 -2.74 -7.70
N CYS A 5 -30.05 -2.10 -7.27
CA CYS A 5 -29.75 -0.71 -7.61
C CYS A 5 -28.39 -0.58 -8.29
N GLY A 6 -28.30 0.32 -9.26
CA GLY A 6 -27.05 0.79 -9.85
C GLY A 6 -26.88 2.28 -9.61
N LEU A 7 -25.69 2.66 -9.15
CA LEU A 7 -25.31 4.05 -8.91
C LEU A 7 -24.16 4.45 -9.83
N ASP A 8 -24.41 5.48 -10.64
CA ASP A 8 -23.36 6.17 -11.38
C ASP A 8 -22.98 7.46 -10.63
N VAL A 9 -21.73 7.47 -10.15
CA VAL A 9 -21.24 8.41 -9.13
C VAL A 9 -20.32 9.45 -9.76
N HIS A 10 -20.77 10.70 -9.75
CA HIS A 10 -20.01 11.87 -10.20
C HIS A 10 -19.58 12.73 -9.01
N LYS A 11 -18.79 13.77 -9.31
CA LYS A 11 -18.31 14.72 -8.28
C LYS A 11 -19.46 15.44 -7.57
N ASP A 12 -20.47 15.87 -8.33
CA ASP A 12 -21.53 16.77 -7.85
C ASP A 12 -22.94 16.13 -7.93
N SER A 13 -23.05 14.87 -8.34
CA SER A 13 -24.33 14.17 -8.42
C SER A 13 -24.21 12.65 -8.41
N VAL A 14 -25.27 11.98 -7.99
CA VAL A 14 -25.42 10.52 -8.04
C VAL A 14 -26.65 10.18 -8.88
N PHE A 15 -26.47 9.44 -9.97
CA PHE A 15 -27.58 8.88 -10.71
C PHE A 15 -27.90 7.49 -10.15
N CYS A 16 -29.16 7.30 -9.77
CA CYS A 16 -29.67 6.07 -9.20
C CYS A 16 -30.67 5.42 -10.14
N CYS A 17 -30.53 4.12 -10.38
CA CYS A 17 -31.52 3.30 -11.05
C CYS A 17 -31.82 2.04 -10.22
N ILE A 18 -33.06 1.90 -9.78
CA ILE A 18 -33.57 0.70 -9.11
C ILE A 18 -34.34 -0.14 -10.13
N LEU A 19 -33.99 -1.42 -10.21
CA LEU A 19 -34.70 -2.42 -11.00
C LEU A 19 -35.57 -3.25 -10.05
N CYS A 20 -36.88 -3.06 -10.16
CA CYS A 20 -37.87 -3.73 -9.32
C CYS A 20 -38.13 -5.15 -9.82
N ALA A 21 -38.63 -6.02 -8.92
CA ALA A 21 -38.89 -7.43 -9.23
C ALA A 21 -39.94 -7.65 -10.34
N ASN A 22 -40.84 -6.67 -10.51
CA ASN A 22 -41.89 -6.62 -11.53
C ASN A 22 -41.39 -6.12 -12.91
N GLY A 23 -40.10 -5.74 -13.03
CA GLY A 23 -39.51 -5.17 -14.24
C GLY A 23 -39.66 -3.65 -14.38
N GLU A 24 -40.30 -2.99 -13.41
CA GLU A 24 -40.36 -1.53 -13.32
C GLU A 24 -38.99 -0.94 -12.97
N LYS A 25 -38.77 0.29 -13.42
CA LYS A 25 -37.52 1.02 -13.21
C LYS A 25 -37.81 2.34 -12.51
N ILE A 26 -37.15 2.57 -11.38
CA ILE A 26 -37.20 3.85 -10.67
C ILE A 26 -35.86 4.55 -10.89
N GLN A 27 -35.89 5.75 -11.45
CA GLN A 27 -34.69 6.50 -11.82
C GLN A 27 -34.73 7.90 -11.22
N HIS A 28 -33.73 8.22 -10.40
CA HIS A 28 -33.61 9.52 -9.74
C HIS A 28 -32.17 10.05 -9.81
N LYS A 29 -32.05 11.37 -9.77
CA LYS A 29 -30.77 12.06 -9.62
C LYS A 29 -30.75 12.71 -8.24
N PHE A 30 -29.72 12.40 -7.47
CA PHE A 30 -29.46 13.01 -6.16
C PHE A 30 -28.24 13.92 -6.25
N GLY A 31 -28.17 14.92 -5.36
CA GLY A 31 -26.90 15.59 -5.07
C GLY A 31 -26.00 14.73 -4.18
N VAL A 32 -24.96 15.35 -3.64
CA VAL A 32 -23.89 14.67 -2.88
C VAL A 32 -23.79 15.14 -1.44
N LEU A 33 -24.70 16.02 -0.99
CA LEU A 33 -24.77 16.43 0.40
C LEU A 33 -25.29 15.27 1.26
N THR A 34 -24.87 15.20 2.52
CA THR A 34 -25.20 14.07 3.40
C THR A 34 -26.71 13.86 3.55
N GLU A 35 -27.49 14.94 3.63
CA GLU A 35 -28.96 14.85 3.68
C GLU A 35 -29.55 14.19 2.42
N GLU A 36 -29.05 14.57 1.24
CA GLU A 36 -29.48 13.98 -0.03
C GLU A 36 -29.07 12.51 -0.17
N LEU A 37 -27.88 12.15 0.33
CA LEU A 37 -27.43 10.75 0.38
C LEU A 37 -28.27 9.91 1.36
N VAL A 38 -28.73 10.52 2.45
CA VAL A 38 -29.69 9.91 3.38
C VAL A 38 -31.04 9.72 2.70
N THR A 39 -31.52 10.70 1.93
CA THR A 39 -32.74 10.54 1.12
C THR A 39 -32.59 9.41 0.09
N LEU A 40 -31.43 9.29 -0.57
CA LEU A 40 -31.13 8.17 -1.46
C LEU A 40 -31.22 6.82 -0.73
N ARG A 41 -30.61 6.71 0.46
CA ARG A 41 -30.69 5.51 1.30
C ARG A 41 -32.13 5.17 1.65
N ASP A 42 -32.90 6.15 2.11
CA ASP A 42 -34.26 5.95 2.59
C ASP A 42 -35.18 5.49 1.45
N LEU A 43 -34.98 6.03 0.23
CA LEU A 43 -35.63 5.52 -0.98
C LEU A 43 -35.25 4.06 -1.26
N MET A 44 -33.96 3.71 -1.20
CA MET A 44 -33.52 2.33 -1.46
C MET A 44 -34.13 1.35 -0.46
N VAL A 45 -34.26 1.76 0.81
CA VAL A 45 -34.90 0.95 1.85
C VAL A 45 -36.41 0.84 1.60
N SER A 46 -37.10 1.94 1.25
CA SER A 46 -38.54 1.92 0.98
C SER A 46 -38.92 1.03 -0.21
N GLU A 47 -38.08 1.04 -1.24
CA GLU A 47 -38.25 0.19 -2.44
C GLU A 47 -37.75 -1.25 -2.24
N GLY A 48 -37.23 -1.59 -1.05
CA GLY A 48 -36.79 -2.95 -0.73
C GLY A 48 -35.55 -3.41 -1.51
N VAL A 49 -34.63 -2.50 -1.84
CA VAL A 49 -33.38 -2.83 -2.54
C VAL A 49 -32.54 -3.79 -1.71
N GLU A 50 -32.22 -4.95 -2.27
CA GLU A 50 -31.37 -5.96 -1.62
C GLU A 50 -29.88 -5.71 -1.86
N GLU A 51 -29.51 -5.40 -3.12
CA GLU A 51 -28.12 -5.26 -3.56
C GLU A 51 -27.94 -3.98 -4.38
N CYS A 52 -26.82 -3.28 -4.19
CA CYS A 52 -26.50 -2.04 -4.90
C CYS A 52 -25.05 -2.03 -5.40
N ALA A 53 -24.85 -1.70 -6.68
CA ALA A 53 -23.53 -1.57 -7.29
C ALA A 53 -23.19 -0.12 -7.64
N MET A 54 -21.94 0.29 -7.44
CA MET A 54 -21.45 1.64 -7.77
C MET A 54 -20.04 1.64 -8.35
N GLU A 55 -19.76 2.56 -9.28
CA GLU A 55 -18.45 2.65 -9.95
C GLU A 55 -17.33 3.24 -9.06
N SER A 56 -16.11 2.74 -9.22
CA SER A 56 -14.93 3.02 -8.35
C SER A 56 -13.91 4.03 -8.89
N THR A 57 -14.30 4.91 -9.81
CA THR A 57 -13.35 5.73 -10.59
C THR A 57 -12.59 6.78 -9.76
N SER A 58 -13.08 7.15 -8.58
CA SER A 58 -12.50 8.20 -7.72
C SER A 58 -12.77 7.93 -6.23
N ILE A 59 -12.64 8.95 -5.37
CA ILE A 59 -13.02 8.85 -3.95
C ILE A 59 -14.51 9.04 -3.68
N TYR A 60 -15.30 9.46 -4.68
CA TYR A 60 -16.68 9.92 -4.49
C TYR A 60 -17.64 8.81 -4.05
N TRP A 61 -17.30 7.54 -4.31
CA TRP A 61 -18.07 6.40 -3.81
C TRP A 61 -17.98 6.24 -2.29
N ILE A 62 -16.91 6.70 -1.64
CA ILE A 62 -16.68 6.49 -0.19
C ILE A 62 -17.78 7.13 0.68
N PRO A 63 -18.15 8.42 0.52
CA PRO A 63 -19.23 8.99 1.33
C PRO A 63 -20.57 8.28 1.11
N ILE A 64 -20.86 7.88 -0.14
CA ILE A 64 -22.09 7.15 -0.48
C ILE A 64 -22.09 5.78 0.19
N TRP A 65 -20.98 5.04 0.07
CA TRP A 65 -20.79 3.75 0.73
C TRP A 65 -21.05 3.86 2.23
N ARG A 66 -20.45 4.84 2.90
CA ARG A 66 -20.62 5.03 4.35
C ARG A 66 -22.07 5.30 4.77
N VAL A 67 -22.85 6.01 3.96
CA VAL A 67 -24.26 6.29 4.26
C VAL A 67 -25.13 5.06 4.01
N LEU A 68 -24.81 4.26 3.00
CA LEU A 68 -25.58 3.08 2.62
C LEU A 68 -25.17 1.80 3.38
N GLU A 69 -23.97 1.77 3.95
CA GLU A 69 -23.41 0.62 4.65
C GLU A 69 -24.32 0.20 5.81
N GLY A 70 -24.63 -1.09 5.89
CA GLY A 70 -25.58 -1.66 6.86
C GLY A 70 -27.05 -1.56 6.46
N SER A 71 -27.40 -0.79 5.42
CA SER A 71 -28.79 -0.69 4.92
C SER A 71 -29.06 -1.61 3.73
N VAL A 72 -28.08 -1.73 2.82
CA VAL A 72 -28.16 -2.57 1.62
C VAL A 72 -26.83 -3.29 1.39
N LYS A 73 -26.83 -4.40 0.64
CA LYS A 73 -25.58 -5.09 0.28
C LYS A 73 -24.87 -4.33 -0.84
N LEU A 74 -23.67 -3.84 -0.57
CA LEU A 74 -22.94 -2.96 -1.49
C LEU A 74 -21.88 -3.68 -2.32
N HIS A 75 -21.76 -3.28 -3.58
CA HIS A 75 -20.82 -3.79 -4.57
C HIS A 75 -20.05 -2.63 -5.20
N LEU A 76 -18.75 -2.55 -4.95
CA LEU A 76 -17.90 -1.55 -5.58
C LEU A 76 -17.33 -2.14 -6.87
N VAL A 77 -17.64 -1.59 -8.03
CA VAL A 77 -17.29 -2.18 -9.32
C VAL A 77 -16.24 -1.38 -10.07
N ASN A 78 -15.38 -2.07 -10.81
CA ASN A 78 -14.35 -1.42 -11.60
C ASN A 78 -14.96 -0.95 -12.94
N PRO A 79 -14.96 0.37 -13.23
CA PRO A 79 -15.56 0.96 -14.43
C PRO A 79 -15.06 0.35 -15.74
N TYR A 80 -13.78 -0.03 -15.76
CA TYR A 80 -13.17 -0.61 -16.95
C TYR A 80 -13.83 -1.92 -17.36
N PHE A 81 -14.18 -2.78 -16.39
CA PHE A 81 -14.84 -4.05 -16.69
C PHE A 81 -16.28 -3.84 -17.15
N ILE A 82 -17.02 -2.92 -16.53
CA ILE A 82 -18.40 -2.62 -16.90
C ILE A 82 -18.49 -2.09 -18.33
N LYS A 83 -17.55 -1.24 -18.73
CA LYS A 83 -17.47 -0.71 -20.10
C LYS A 83 -17.14 -1.75 -21.16
N GLN A 84 -16.54 -2.88 -20.77
CA GLN A 84 -16.20 -3.98 -21.69
C GLN A 84 -17.32 -5.00 -21.88
N LEU A 85 -18.34 -5.00 -21.02
CA LEU A 85 -19.43 -5.94 -21.13
C LEU A 85 -20.25 -5.66 -22.40
N PRO A 86 -20.46 -6.66 -23.28
CA PRO A 86 -21.23 -6.49 -24.49
C PRO A 86 -22.72 -6.29 -24.15
N GLY A 87 -23.46 -5.65 -25.06
CA GLY A 87 -24.91 -5.49 -24.94
C GLY A 87 -25.37 -4.19 -24.28
N LYS A 88 -24.44 -3.29 -23.90
CA LYS A 88 -24.80 -1.92 -23.55
C LYS A 88 -25.29 -1.20 -24.80
N LYS A 89 -26.55 -0.73 -24.78
CA LYS A 89 -27.07 0.15 -25.82
C LYS A 89 -26.68 1.59 -25.53
N SER A 90 -26.48 2.39 -26.57
CA SER A 90 -25.98 3.78 -26.48
C SER A 90 -26.90 4.71 -25.68
N ASP A 91 -28.19 4.38 -25.60
CA ASP A 91 -29.27 5.13 -24.97
C ASP A 91 -29.48 4.76 -23.48
N VAL A 92 -28.83 3.70 -22.98
CA VAL A 92 -28.97 3.25 -21.59
C VAL A 92 -28.05 4.06 -20.69
N ASN A 93 -28.63 4.73 -19.69
CA ASN A 93 -27.88 5.45 -18.66
C ASN A 93 -26.95 4.48 -17.88
N ASP A 94 -25.78 4.95 -17.49
CA ASP A 94 -24.76 4.17 -16.78
C ASP A 94 -25.32 3.51 -15.51
N ALA A 95 -26.13 4.23 -14.72
CA ALA A 95 -26.79 3.69 -13.53
C ALA A 95 -27.68 2.47 -13.84
N GLU A 96 -28.46 2.52 -14.92
CA GLU A 96 -29.32 1.41 -15.35
C GLU A 96 -28.48 0.22 -15.84
N TRP A 97 -27.40 0.49 -16.57
CA TRP A 97 -26.49 -0.55 -17.04
C TRP A 97 -25.83 -1.28 -15.86
N ILE A 98 -25.36 -0.53 -14.85
CA ILE A 98 -24.80 -1.09 -13.62
C ILE A 98 -25.83 -1.99 -12.91
N ALA A 99 -27.06 -1.52 -12.73
CA ALA A 99 -28.13 -2.29 -12.10
C ALA A 99 -28.44 -3.58 -12.89
N THR A 100 -28.47 -3.48 -14.22
CA THR A 100 -28.72 -4.63 -15.12
C THR A 100 -27.61 -5.67 -15.01
N CYS A 101 -26.36 -5.24 -15.00
CA CYS A 101 -25.21 -6.12 -14.82
C CYS A 101 -25.24 -6.80 -13.44
N LEU A 102 -25.64 -6.07 -12.39
CA LEU A 102 -25.79 -6.62 -11.03
C LEU A 102 -26.87 -7.69 -10.98
N SER A 103 -28.07 -7.39 -11.51
CA SER A 103 -29.21 -8.31 -11.52
C SER A 103 -28.90 -9.63 -12.24
N LYS A 104 -27.99 -9.61 -13.20
CA LYS A 104 -27.59 -10.78 -14.02
C LYS A 104 -26.29 -11.42 -13.54
N GLU A 105 -25.75 -10.99 -12.40
CA GLU A 105 -24.50 -11.51 -11.82
C GLU A 105 -23.30 -11.41 -12.77
N LEU A 106 -23.28 -10.41 -13.66
CA LEU A 106 -22.23 -10.20 -14.67
C LEU A 106 -21.02 -9.41 -14.16
N ILE A 107 -21.07 -8.90 -12.93
CA ILE A 107 -20.05 -8.03 -12.33
C ILE A 107 -19.51 -8.63 -11.03
N ALA A 108 -18.19 -8.54 -10.87
CA ALA A 108 -17.51 -8.91 -9.62
C ALA A 108 -17.25 -7.66 -8.78
N SER A 109 -17.51 -7.76 -7.46
CA SER A 109 -17.18 -6.69 -6.53
C SER A 109 -15.67 -6.59 -6.30
N SER A 110 -15.19 -5.36 -6.23
CA SER A 110 -13.89 -5.00 -5.69
C SER A 110 -13.90 -5.18 -4.18
N PHE A 111 -12.72 -5.41 -3.60
CA PHE A 111 -12.56 -5.56 -2.16
C PHE A 111 -12.66 -4.20 -1.45
N VAL A 112 -13.77 -4.01 -0.73
CA VAL A 112 -13.96 -2.93 0.23
C VAL A 112 -14.02 -3.57 1.62
N PRO A 113 -13.09 -3.25 2.52
CA PRO A 113 -13.08 -3.84 3.85
C PRO A 113 -14.03 -3.06 4.78
N ASP A 114 -14.25 -3.57 5.99
CA ASP A 114 -15.05 -2.92 7.02
C ASP A 114 -14.47 -1.55 7.49
N ASP A 115 -15.26 -0.81 8.26
CA ASP A 115 -14.90 0.52 8.78
C ASP A 115 -13.56 0.53 9.53
N LYS A 116 -13.29 -0.45 10.40
CA LYS A 116 -12.04 -0.49 11.18
C LYS A 116 -10.84 -0.56 10.25
N ILE A 117 -10.87 -1.46 9.27
CA ILE A 117 -9.80 -1.59 8.29
C ILE A 117 -9.72 -0.35 7.40
N GLN A 118 -10.84 0.24 6.97
CA GLN A 118 -10.82 1.49 6.20
C GLN A 118 -10.18 2.66 6.96
N ARG A 119 -10.37 2.74 8.29
CA ARG A 119 -9.71 3.72 9.16
C ARG A 119 -8.21 3.48 9.26
N LEU A 120 -7.79 2.22 9.41
CA LEU A 120 -6.37 1.86 9.41
C LEU A 120 -5.70 2.17 8.05
N ARG A 121 -6.38 1.91 6.91
CA ARG A 121 -5.88 2.27 5.57
C ARG A 121 -5.57 3.75 5.44
N GLN A 122 -6.36 4.62 6.06
CA GLN A 122 -6.10 6.07 5.99
C GLN A 122 -4.74 6.41 6.59
N TYR A 123 -4.41 5.83 7.75
CA TYR A 123 -3.09 6.01 8.36
C TYR A 123 -1.97 5.34 7.53
N ASP A 124 -2.14 4.09 7.10
CA ASP A 124 -1.07 3.38 6.35
C ASP A 124 -0.75 4.10 5.03
N ARG A 125 -1.77 4.55 4.30
CA ARG A 125 -1.60 5.30 3.04
C ARG A 125 -1.02 6.69 3.29
N ARG A 126 -1.41 7.38 4.37
CA ARG A 126 -0.79 8.64 4.78
C ARG A 126 0.71 8.45 5.06
N ILE A 127 1.09 7.40 5.77
CA ILE A 127 2.50 7.07 6.02
C ILE A 127 3.24 6.79 4.71
N PHE A 128 2.62 6.07 3.78
CA PHE A 128 3.21 5.82 2.46
C PHE A 128 3.47 7.13 1.71
N ASP A 129 2.49 8.03 1.66
CA ASP A 129 2.61 9.31 0.97
C ASP A 129 3.65 10.23 1.62
N LEU A 130 3.71 10.27 2.96
CA LEU A 130 4.75 10.99 3.70
C LEU A 130 6.14 10.47 3.39
N ASN A 131 6.34 9.14 3.34
CA ASN A 131 7.63 8.57 2.95
C ASN A 131 8.04 8.96 1.51
N VAL A 132 7.08 9.04 0.58
CA VAL A 132 7.35 9.51 -0.78
C VAL A 132 7.77 10.98 -0.78
N SER A 133 7.09 11.83 -0.01
CA SER A 133 7.44 13.25 0.13
C SER A 133 8.82 13.45 0.77
N ILE A 134 9.11 12.74 1.86
CA ILE A 134 10.44 12.77 2.52
C ILE A 134 11.52 12.37 1.53
N SER A 135 11.33 11.27 0.78
CA SER A 135 12.30 10.82 -0.23
C SER A 135 12.55 11.88 -1.30
N ARG A 136 11.49 12.55 -1.77
CA ARG A 136 11.62 13.65 -2.76
C ARG A 136 12.37 14.85 -2.18
N ASN A 137 12.08 15.22 -0.93
CA ASN A 137 12.72 16.36 -0.28
C ASN A 137 14.19 16.07 0.05
N LEU A 138 14.55 14.83 0.42
CA LEU A 138 15.95 14.42 0.57
C LEU A 138 16.74 14.53 -0.74
N VAL A 139 16.12 14.20 -1.88
CA VAL A 139 16.76 14.39 -3.20
C VAL A 139 16.98 15.88 -3.49
N LYS A 140 15.97 16.73 -3.25
CA LYS A 140 16.11 18.19 -3.42
C LYS A 140 17.18 18.78 -2.50
N LEU A 141 17.22 18.30 -1.26
CA LEU A 141 18.22 18.71 -0.26
C LEU A 141 19.62 18.35 -0.74
N ASP A 142 19.82 17.12 -1.23
CA ASP A 142 21.11 16.71 -1.78
C ASP A 142 21.52 17.50 -3.02
N GLN A 143 20.57 17.88 -3.87
CA GLN A 143 20.86 18.78 -4.99
C GLN A 143 21.35 20.16 -4.51
N CYS A 144 20.81 20.69 -3.42
CA CYS A 144 21.29 21.95 -2.83
C CYS A 144 22.70 21.80 -2.25
N ILE A 145 22.97 20.69 -1.55
CA ILE A 145 24.30 20.37 -1.03
C ILE A 145 25.33 20.24 -2.17
N GLN A 146 24.98 19.54 -3.24
CA GLN A 146 25.85 19.41 -4.42
C GLN A 146 26.05 20.73 -5.17
N ARG A 147 25.05 21.62 -5.20
CA ARG A 147 25.19 22.99 -5.75
C ARG A 147 26.24 23.80 -5.00
N CYS A 148 26.35 23.59 -3.68
CA CYS A 148 27.40 24.19 -2.84
C CYS A 148 28.78 23.52 -3.02
N ASN A 149 28.92 22.60 -3.98
CA ASN A 149 30.08 21.73 -4.19
C ASN A 149 30.47 20.85 -2.98
N ILE A 150 29.52 20.56 -2.09
CA ILE A 150 29.70 19.57 -1.02
C ILE A 150 29.34 18.19 -1.59
N ARG A 151 30.28 17.23 -1.55
CA ARG A 151 30.20 15.93 -2.23
C ARG A 151 30.05 14.74 -1.29
N ILE A 152 29.56 14.99 -0.07
CA ILE A 152 29.45 13.96 0.96
C ILE A 152 28.57 12.76 0.55
N SER A 153 27.57 12.97 -0.31
CA SER A 153 26.71 11.89 -0.82
C SER A 153 27.45 10.79 -1.58
N ASN A 154 28.64 11.07 -2.12
CA ASN A 154 29.51 10.07 -2.77
C ASN A 154 30.17 9.10 -1.77
N TYR A 155 30.25 9.47 -0.50
CA TYR A 155 31.00 8.74 0.53
C TYR A 155 30.11 8.09 1.59
N ILE A 156 28.79 8.24 1.47
CA ILE A 156 27.80 7.65 2.37
C ILE A 156 26.88 6.72 1.59
N SER A 157 26.26 5.78 2.29
CA SER A 157 25.36 4.80 1.65
C SER A 157 23.98 5.36 1.31
N THR A 158 23.55 6.43 1.99
CA THR A 158 22.23 7.06 1.81
C THR A 158 22.23 8.48 2.36
N THR A 159 21.54 9.38 1.66
CA THR A 159 21.25 10.76 2.11
C THR A 159 20.22 10.81 3.22
N ASP A 160 19.64 9.67 3.62
CA ASP A 160 18.77 9.55 4.78
C ASP A 160 19.49 9.05 6.04
N SER A 161 20.82 9.07 6.07
CA SER A 161 21.59 8.60 7.22
C SER A 161 21.58 9.63 8.36
N LYS A 162 21.75 9.17 9.62
CA LYS A 162 21.87 10.06 10.79
C LYS A 162 22.98 11.10 10.59
N GLY A 163 24.14 10.69 10.10
CA GLY A 163 25.27 11.59 9.85
C GLY A 163 24.96 12.65 8.80
N TYR A 164 24.37 12.26 7.66
CA TYR A 164 23.97 13.23 6.65
C TYR A 164 22.92 14.22 7.16
N ARG A 165 21.88 13.73 7.84
CA ARG A 165 20.84 14.59 8.43
C ARG A 165 21.39 15.56 9.48
N SER A 166 22.40 15.15 10.24
CA SER A 166 23.08 16.04 11.19
C SER A 166 23.90 17.12 10.48
N ILE A 167 24.65 16.75 9.43
CA ILE A 167 25.43 17.69 8.61
C ILE A 167 24.54 18.77 7.98
N VAL A 168 23.47 18.38 7.29
CA VAL A 168 22.57 19.35 6.63
C VAL A 168 21.82 20.23 7.65
N LYS A 169 21.59 19.72 8.87
CA LYS A 169 21.03 20.51 9.98
C LYS A 169 22.03 21.52 10.55
N LEU A 170 23.32 21.20 10.59
CA LEU A 170 24.35 22.18 10.96
C LEU A 170 24.49 23.26 9.88
N ILE A 171 24.47 22.86 8.60
CA ILE A 171 24.51 23.81 7.49
C ILE A 171 23.29 24.73 7.50
N SER A 172 22.09 24.22 7.81
CA SER A 172 20.89 25.06 7.94
C SER A 172 20.94 26.06 9.10
N GLN A 173 21.89 25.89 10.02
CA GLN A 173 22.17 26.79 11.14
C GLN A 173 23.36 27.72 10.86
N GLY A 174 23.91 27.70 9.64
CA GLY A 174 25.04 28.52 9.21
C GLY A 174 26.42 27.92 9.50
N VAL A 175 26.50 26.68 9.99
CA VAL A 175 27.78 26.01 10.22
C VAL A 175 28.28 25.35 8.94
N THR A 176 29.33 25.90 8.35
CA THR A 176 29.91 25.44 7.07
C THR A 176 31.34 24.91 7.18
N ASP A 177 31.95 24.98 8.38
CA ASP A 177 33.30 24.48 8.63
C ASP A 177 33.34 22.95 8.50
N ALA A 178 34.08 22.47 7.49
CA ALA A 178 34.24 21.05 7.19
C ALA A 178 34.84 20.25 8.36
N GLU A 179 35.70 20.86 9.19
CA GLU A 179 36.28 20.20 10.37
C GLU A 179 35.26 19.98 11.49
N VAL A 180 34.20 20.79 11.53
CA VAL A 180 33.04 20.56 12.40
C VAL A 180 32.12 19.52 11.78
N LEU A 181 31.74 19.67 10.50
CA LEU A 181 30.79 18.79 9.83
C LEU A 181 31.26 17.32 9.79
N VAL A 182 32.57 17.07 9.62
CA VAL A 182 33.11 15.70 9.55
C VAL A 182 32.92 14.92 10.86
N LYS A 183 32.75 15.61 12.00
CA LYS A 183 32.53 14.99 13.32
C LYS A 183 31.17 14.31 13.43
N GLU A 184 30.21 14.72 12.61
CA GLU A 184 28.87 14.13 12.54
C GLU A 184 28.83 12.79 11.78
N LEU A 185 29.90 12.46 11.05
CA LEU A 185 29.98 11.20 10.33
C LEU A 185 30.27 10.03 11.27
N HIS A 186 29.62 8.91 11.01
CA HIS A 186 29.85 7.68 11.76
C HIS A 186 31.30 7.20 11.56
N GLY A 187 31.95 6.72 12.62
CA GLY A 187 33.35 6.26 12.60
C GLY A 187 33.67 5.25 11.49
N ARG A 188 32.77 4.29 11.20
CA ARG A 188 32.87 3.39 10.02
C ARG A 188 33.08 4.12 8.68
N THR A 189 32.42 5.25 8.44
CA THR A 189 32.60 6.04 7.21
C THR A 189 33.99 6.69 7.21
N ILE A 190 34.40 7.23 8.35
CA ILE A 190 35.73 7.85 8.55
C ILE A 190 36.84 6.83 8.32
N ASN A 191 36.74 5.65 8.92
CA ASN A 191 37.74 4.59 8.77
C ASN A 191 37.83 4.05 7.34
N ARG A 192 36.72 4.08 6.59
CA ARG A 192 36.67 3.56 5.21
C ARG A 192 37.29 4.53 4.20
N HIS A 193 37.05 5.82 4.35
CA HIS A 193 37.40 6.82 3.34
C HIS A 193 38.54 7.77 3.77
N GLY A 194 38.91 7.76 5.05
CA GLY A 194 39.88 8.66 5.64
C GLY A 194 39.28 10.02 6.00
N ARG A 195 39.68 10.58 7.15
CA ARG A 195 39.20 11.89 7.61
C ARG A 195 39.52 12.99 6.60
N GLU A 196 40.75 13.04 6.10
CA GLU A 196 41.22 14.08 5.17
C GLU A 196 40.36 14.14 3.90
N THR A 197 40.06 12.99 3.30
CA THR A 197 39.18 12.91 2.12
C THR A 197 37.78 13.42 2.41
N LEU A 198 37.23 13.09 3.58
CA LEU A 198 35.88 13.50 3.97
C LEU A 198 35.80 14.99 4.28
N VAL A 199 36.84 15.57 4.89
CA VAL A 199 36.96 17.03 5.06
C VAL A 199 36.96 17.70 3.69
N LYS A 200 37.78 17.24 2.74
CA LYS A 200 37.78 17.77 1.36
C LYS A 200 36.41 17.63 0.67
N ALA A 201 35.68 16.55 0.93
CA ALA A 201 34.33 16.34 0.39
C ALA A 201 33.27 17.23 1.05
N LEU A 202 33.52 17.72 2.27
CA LEU A 202 32.65 18.62 3.03
C LEU A 202 33.01 20.09 2.82
N THR A 203 34.21 20.39 2.34
CA THR A 203 34.60 21.73 1.90
C THR A 203 33.78 22.13 0.68
N GLY A 204 33.08 23.26 0.79
CA GLY A 204 32.24 23.80 -0.28
C GLY A 204 32.09 25.31 -0.17
N VAL A 205 31.35 25.89 -1.11
CA VAL A 205 30.98 27.30 -1.14
C VAL A 205 29.49 27.38 -0.89
N VAL A 206 29.10 27.94 0.25
CA VAL A 206 27.72 28.01 0.71
C VAL A 206 27.34 29.48 0.87
N SER A 207 26.30 29.94 0.17
CA SER A 207 25.76 31.29 0.34
C SER A 207 24.67 31.35 1.42
N GLU A 208 24.31 32.54 1.88
CA GLU A 208 23.17 32.75 2.79
C GLU A 208 21.87 32.21 2.18
N THR A 209 21.64 32.42 0.88
CA THR A 209 20.50 31.89 0.15
C THR A 209 20.48 30.35 0.12
N ASP A 210 21.65 29.70 0.04
CA ASP A 210 21.72 28.24 0.14
C ASP A 210 21.31 27.75 1.52
N ILE A 211 21.78 28.43 2.59
CA ILE A 211 21.43 28.13 3.98
C ILE A 211 19.92 28.23 4.18
N ASP A 212 19.29 29.30 3.67
CA ASP A 212 17.84 29.49 3.78
C ASP A 212 17.04 28.37 3.10
N ILE A 213 17.44 27.97 1.88
CA ILE A 213 16.76 26.89 1.14
C ILE A 213 16.98 25.54 1.85
N ILE A 214 18.20 25.26 2.29
CA ILE A 214 18.54 24.03 3.04
C ILE A 214 17.71 23.98 4.32
N LYS A 215 17.57 25.10 5.04
CA LYS A 215 16.76 25.21 6.24
C LYS A 215 15.29 24.85 5.98
N GLN A 216 14.67 25.43 4.96
CA GLN A 216 13.28 25.12 4.59
C GLN A 216 13.10 23.62 4.29
N LEU A 217 14.01 23.01 3.51
CA LEU A 217 13.95 21.59 3.18
C LEU A 217 14.13 20.69 4.41
N VAL A 218 15.04 21.05 5.33
CA VAL A 218 15.24 20.34 6.60
C VAL A 218 13.97 20.42 7.45
N GLU A 219 13.38 21.61 7.60
CA GLU A 219 12.14 21.82 8.36
C GLU A 219 10.96 21.04 7.76
N GLU A 220 10.82 21.01 6.43
CA GLU A 220 9.82 20.20 5.74
C GLU A 220 9.99 18.69 6.01
N ILE A 221 11.23 18.18 5.94
CA ILE A 221 11.52 16.78 6.22
C ILE A 221 11.21 16.44 7.68
N GLU A 222 11.63 17.29 8.63
CA GLU A 222 11.37 17.11 10.05
C GLU A 222 9.85 17.12 10.34
N LEU A 223 9.10 18.04 9.74
CA LEU A 223 7.64 18.08 9.88
C LEU A 223 6.97 16.82 9.32
N GLN A 224 7.38 16.38 8.12
CA GLN A 224 6.84 15.16 7.51
C GLN A 224 7.17 13.91 8.31
N GLN A 225 8.37 13.85 8.91
CA GLN A 225 8.78 12.75 9.78
C GLN A 225 7.95 12.72 11.07
N ARG A 226 7.71 13.87 11.72
CA ARG A 226 6.80 13.96 12.86
C ARG A 226 5.39 13.46 12.53
N HIS A 227 4.79 13.95 11.45
CA HIS A 227 3.46 13.50 11.02
C HIS A 227 3.41 12.01 10.69
N LYS A 228 4.51 11.44 10.18
CA LYS A 228 4.62 10.01 9.89
C LYS A 228 4.64 9.20 11.18
N ASP A 229 5.39 9.66 12.18
CA ASP A 229 5.49 8.99 13.47
C ASP A 229 4.15 9.07 14.22
N GLU A 230 3.50 10.23 14.25
CA GLU A 230 2.14 10.40 14.81
C GLU A 230 1.10 9.48 14.14
N ALA A 231 1.14 9.37 12.80
CA ALA A 231 0.24 8.48 12.07
C ALA A 231 0.53 7.01 12.39
N GLN A 232 1.81 6.64 12.54
CA GLN A 232 2.20 5.29 12.90
C GLN A 232 1.77 4.94 14.33
N GLU A 233 1.97 5.83 15.29
CA GLU A 233 1.57 5.62 16.68
C GLU A 233 0.06 5.40 16.79
N LYS A 234 -0.75 6.26 16.14
CA LYS A 234 -2.21 6.11 16.11
C LYS A 234 -2.63 4.79 15.46
N MET A 235 -2.00 4.42 14.34
CA MET A 235 -2.30 3.15 13.66
C MET A 235 -1.93 1.93 14.51
N THR A 236 -0.74 1.94 15.14
CA THR A 236 -0.30 0.88 16.04
C THR A 236 -1.27 0.76 17.22
N ALA A 237 -1.65 1.86 17.86
CA ALA A 237 -2.59 1.86 18.97
C ALA A 237 -3.94 1.21 18.59
N LEU A 238 -4.53 1.61 17.46
CA LEU A 238 -5.78 1.03 16.97
C LEU A 238 -5.64 -0.46 16.61
N CYS A 239 -4.52 -0.87 16.01
CA CYS A 239 -4.27 -2.28 15.72
C CYS A 239 -4.11 -3.11 17.00
N MET A 240 -3.44 -2.59 18.04
CA MET A 240 -3.30 -3.28 19.32
C MET A 240 -4.63 -3.32 20.10
N GLU A 241 -5.49 -2.32 19.93
CA GLU A 241 -6.83 -2.30 20.50
C GLU A 241 -7.77 -3.30 19.81
N TRP A 242 -7.76 -3.36 18.48
CA TRP A 242 -8.75 -4.13 17.71
C TRP A 242 -8.30 -5.53 17.31
N PHE A 243 -6.99 -5.73 17.12
CA PHE A 243 -6.40 -6.94 16.54
C PHE A 243 -5.08 -7.36 17.22
N PRO A 244 -4.99 -7.39 18.58
CA PRO A 244 -3.72 -7.65 19.26
C PRO A 244 -3.12 -9.01 18.92
N GLN A 245 -3.95 -10.06 18.84
CA GLN A 245 -3.47 -11.42 18.59
C GLN A 245 -2.95 -11.57 17.15
N GLU A 246 -3.62 -10.95 16.18
CA GLU A 246 -3.19 -10.96 14.78
C GLU A 246 -1.87 -10.19 14.61
N VAL A 247 -1.70 -9.06 15.31
CA VAL A 247 -0.42 -8.33 15.31
C VAL A 247 0.70 -9.19 15.89
N GLU A 248 0.47 -9.89 17.00
CA GLU A 248 1.44 -10.80 17.60
C GLU A 248 1.78 -11.96 16.65
N ASN A 249 0.76 -12.66 16.16
CA ASN A 249 0.92 -13.82 15.30
C ASN A 249 1.66 -13.44 14.00
N LEU A 250 1.34 -12.31 13.37
CA LEU A 250 2.04 -11.85 12.16
C LEU A 250 3.53 -11.59 12.42
N GLN A 251 3.90 -11.09 13.59
CA GLN A 251 5.29 -10.81 13.94
C GLN A 251 6.14 -12.06 14.17
N THR A 252 5.51 -13.23 14.32
CA THR A 252 6.23 -14.52 14.36
C THR A 252 6.75 -14.95 12.98
N ILE A 253 6.24 -14.36 11.89
CA ILE A 253 6.76 -14.57 10.53
C ILE A 253 8.13 -13.87 10.40
N PRO A 254 9.21 -14.58 10.02
CA PRO A 254 10.52 -13.96 9.82
C PRO A 254 10.48 -12.80 8.82
N GLY A 255 11.04 -11.65 9.22
CA GLY A 255 11.05 -10.42 8.42
C GLY A 255 9.80 -9.54 8.58
N VAL A 256 8.76 -10.00 9.26
CA VAL A 256 7.60 -9.18 9.63
C VAL A 256 7.81 -8.63 11.04
N LYS A 257 7.68 -7.30 11.19
CA LYS A 257 7.78 -6.57 12.46
C LYS A 257 6.55 -5.68 12.62
N GLU A 258 6.36 -5.08 13.79
CA GLU A 258 5.19 -4.26 14.13
C GLU A 258 4.72 -3.34 12.99
N ARG A 259 5.62 -2.54 12.40
CA ARG A 259 5.28 -1.65 11.27
C ARG A 259 4.69 -2.40 10.08
N SER A 260 5.27 -3.55 9.73
CA SER A 260 4.80 -4.39 8.63
C SER A 260 3.51 -5.12 8.98
N ALA A 261 3.39 -5.63 10.21
CA ALA A 261 2.19 -6.30 10.70
C ALA A 261 0.98 -5.36 10.67
N THR A 262 1.14 -4.14 11.20
CA THR A 262 0.10 -3.10 11.18
C THR A 262 -0.25 -2.67 9.75
N SER A 263 0.72 -2.54 8.83
CA SER A 263 0.46 -2.29 7.40
C SER A 263 -0.33 -3.41 6.72
N ILE A 264 0.00 -4.67 7.03
CA ILE A 264 -0.72 -5.84 6.51
C ILE A 264 -2.17 -5.77 6.95
N ILE A 265 -2.43 -5.67 8.26
CA ILE A 265 -3.80 -5.58 8.79
C ILE A 265 -4.53 -4.39 8.18
N ALA A 266 -3.90 -3.22 8.12
CA ALA A 266 -4.50 -2.03 7.55
C ALA A 266 -4.97 -2.25 6.10
N GLU A 267 -4.20 -2.94 5.26
CA GLU A 267 -4.57 -3.07 3.85
C GLU A 267 -5.39 -4.32 3.52
N ILE A 268 -5.19 -5.46 4.18
CA ILE A 268 -5.89 -6.71 3.84
C ILE A 268 -6.99 -7.11 4.83
N GLY A 269 -7.00 -6.53 6.04
CA GLY A 269 -7.88 -6.96 7.13
C GLY A 269 -7.44 -8.27 7.79
N THR A 270 -8.23 -8.73 8.75
CA THR A 270 -8.01 -10.02 9.45
C THR A 270 -8.91 -11.13 8.90
N ASP A 271 -10.06 -10.78 8.30
CA ASP A 271 -10.95 -11.75 7.68
C ASP A 271 -10.43 -12.23 6.31
N MET A 272 -9.90 -13.45 6.28
CA MET A 272 -9.39 -14.08 5.07
C MET A 272 -10.48 -14.70 4.17
N THR A 273 -11.76 -14.70 4.56
CA THR A 273 -12.85 -15.23 3.72
C THR A 273 -13.00 -14.45 2.42
N HIS A 274 -12.69 -13.15 2.43
CA HIS A 274 -12.59 -12.30 1.24
C HIS A 274 -11.55 -12.80 0.22
N PHE A 275 -10.55 -13.53 0.69
CA PHE A 275 -9.52 -14.17 -0.11
C PHE A 275 -9.58 -15.70 0.07
N GLN A 276 -10.60 -16.36 -0.48
CA GLN A 276 -10.83 -17.81 -0.33
C GLN A 276 -9.60 -18.75 -0.49
N THR A 277 -8.56 -18.31 -1.19
CA THR A 277 -7.28 -19.04 -1.23
C THR A 277 -6.10 -18.06 -1.12
N PRO A 278 -4.93 -18.51 -0.63
CA PRO A 278 -3.73 -17.68 -0.61
C PRO A 278 -3.30 -17.22 -2.02
N LYS A 279 -3.65 -17.99 -3.06
CA LYS A 279 -3.42 -17.61 -4.47
C LYS A 279 -4.23 -16.36 -4.86
N LYS A 280 -5.46 -16.21 -4.36
CA LYS A 280 -6.30 -15.02 -4.61
C LYS A 280 -5.68 -13.79 -3.95
N LEU A 281 -5.21 -13.89 -2.70
CA LEU A 281 -4.51 -12.80 -2.03
C LEU A 281 -3.24 -12.38 -2.79
N VAL A 282 -2.40 -13.35 -3.18
CA VAL A 282 -1.19 -13.09 -3.98
C VAL A 282 -1.50 -12.40 -5.31
N SER A 283 -2.58 -12.79 -5.97
CA SER A 283 -3.03 -12.17 -7.21
C SER A 283 -3.51 -10.72 -6.98
N TRP A 284 -4.28 -10.48 -5.92
CA TRP A 284 -4.79 -9.16 -5.57
C TRP A 284 -3.69 -8.16 -5.18
N VAL A 285 -2.66 -8.60 -4.45
CA VAL A 285 -1.47 -7.80 -4.14
C VAL A 285 -0.61 -7.55 -5.39
N GLY A 286 -0.71 -8.40 -6.40
CA GLY A 286 0.04 -8.27 -7.65
C GLY A 286 1.47 -8.80 -7.55
N LEU A 287 1.70 -9.85 -6.76
CA LEU A 287 2.99 -10.57 -6.67
C LEU A 287 3.02 -11.83 -7.56
N ARG A 288 1.94 -12.08 -8.31
CA ARG A 288 1.87 -13.15 -9.30
C ARG A 288 2.63 -12.74 -10.58
N PRO A 289 3.42 -13.64 -11.20
CA PRO A 289 3.94 -13.42 -12.55
C PRO A 289 2.79 -13.28 -13.55
N ARG A 290 2.93 -12.40 -14.54
CA ARG A 290 2.04 -12.35 -15.70
C ARG A 290 2.18 -13.63 -16.52
N ASN A 291 1.04 -14.16 -16.96
CA ASN A 291 0.94 -15.25 -17.92
C ASN A 291 0.33 -14.70 -19.22
N GLU A 292 0.96 -13.67 -19.80
CA GLU A 292 0.56 -13.13 -21.10
C GLU A 292 1.29 -13.89 -22.21
N GLU A 293 0.62 -14.92 -22.73
CA GLU A 293 1.09 -15.73 -23.83
C GLU A 293 0.14 -15.60 -25.01
N SER A 294 0.68 -15.38 -26.20
CA SER A 294 -0.10 -15.27 -27.44
C SER A 294 0.66 -16.03 -28.51
N ALA A 295 0.00 -17.03 -29.12
CA ALA A 295 0.59 -17.88 -30.16
C ALA A 295 1.98 -18.44 -29.78
N GLY A 296 2.13 -18.95 -28.55
CA GLY A 296 3.38 -19.55 -28.06
C GLY A 296 4.49 -18.56 -27.68
N LYS A 297 4.26 -17.25 -27.81
CA LYS A 297 5.23 -16.20 -27.41
C LYS A 297 4.82 -15.56 -26.09
N ILE A 298 5.72 -15.62 -25.12
CA ILE A 298 5.58 -14.93 -23.82
C ILE A 298 5.81 -13.43 -24.04
N LYS A 299 4.76 -12.63 -23.91
CA LYS A 299 4.79 -11.16 -24.11
C LYS A 299 5.34 -10.41 -22.90
N ALA A 300 5.08 -10.90 -21.69
CA ALA A 300 5.57 -10.28 -20.45
C ALA A 300 5.85 -11.31 -19.35
N ARG A 301 6.98 -11.15 -18.64
CA ARG A 301 7.37 -11.97 -17.47
C ARG A 301 7.36 -11.18 -16.14
N GLY A 302 6.86 -9.94 -16.16
CA GLY A 302 6.77 -9.07 -15.00
C GLY A 302 5.68 -9.50 -14.02
N ILE A 303 5.65 -8.87 -12.84
CA ILE A 303 4.54 -9.04 -11.89
C ILE A 303 3.28 -8.32 -12.40
N THR A 304 2.11 -8.74 -11.91
CA THR A 304 0.82 -8.08 -12.23
C THR A 304 0.67 -6.74 -11.50
N HIS A 305 -0.30 -5.93 -11.95
CA HIS A 305 -0.78 -4.80 -11.15
C HIS A 305 -1.61 -5.32 -9.98
N GLY A 306 -1.64 -4.58 -8.88
CA GLY A 306 -2.32 -4.96 -7.64
C GLY A 306 -2.07 -3.93 -6.54
N ASN A 307 -2.39 -4.28 -5.29
CA ASN A 307 -2.21 -3.38 -4.15
C ASN A 307 -0.73 -3.00 -3.95
N ARG A 308 -0.39 -1.75 -4.29
CA ARG A 308 1.00 -1.25 -4.22
C ARG A 308 1.54 -1.13 -2.79
N PHE A 309 0.67 -0.92 -1.80
CA PHE A 309 1.03 -0.67 -0.40
C PHE A 309 1.54 -1.97 0.22
N VAL A 310 0.69 -3.02 0.23
CA VAL A 310 1.08 -4.36 0.71
C VAL A 310 2.26 -4.90 -0.08
N ARG A 311 2.28 -4.70 -1.40
CA ARG A 311 3.39 -5.17 -2.23
C ARG A 311 4.72 -4.56 -1.80
N LYS A 312 4.77 -3.25 -1.50
CA LYS A 312 5.98 -2.61 -0.98
C LYS A 312 6.38 -3.21 0.36
N THR A 313 5.43 -3.32 1.29
CA THR A 313 5.64 -3.92 2.62
C THR A 313 6.21 -5.34 2.52
N MET A 314 5.67 -6.19 1.64
CA MET A 314 6.14 -7.56 1.44
C MET A 314 7.55 -7.66 0.86
N ILE A 315 7.94 -6.73 -0.02
CA ILE A 315 9.30 -6.66 -0.57
C ILE A 315 10.30 -6.19 0.49
N GLU A 316 9.92 -5.25 1.35
CA GLU A 316 10.77 -4.82 2.46
C GLU A 316 10.93 -5.95 3.50
N CYS A 317 9.84 -6.66 3.83
CA CYS A 317 9.88 -7.84 4.70
C CYS A 317 10.78 -8.93 4.12
N SER A 318 10.78 -9.14 2.80
CA SER A 318 11.59 -10.18 2.18
C SER A 318 13.09 -9.93 2.32
N TRP A 319 13.53 -8.67 2.28
CA TRP A 319 14.93 -8.31 2.53
C TRP A 319 15.38 -8.67 3.94
N GLY A 320 14.53 -8.43 4.94
CA GLY A 320 14.78 -8.81 6.33
C GLY A 320 14.75 -10.32 6.52
N ALA A 321 13.71 -10.99 6.01
CA ALA A 321 13.53 -12.43 6.10
C ALA A 321 14.70 -13.20 5.50
N ALA A 322 15.20 -12.78 4.33
CA ALA A 322 16.31 -13.41 3.64
C ALA A 322 17.65 -13.33 4.40
N ARG A 323 17.76 -12.48 5.44
CA ARG A 323 18.97 -12.30 6.27
C ARG A 323 18.84 -12.90 7.66
N MET A 324 17.64 -13.35 8.06
CA MET A 324 17.41 -13.92 9.38
C MET A 324 17.91 -15.36 9.41
N LYS A 325 18.99 -15.60 10.18
CA LYS A 325 19.59 -16.93 10.34
C LYS A 325 18.53 -17.96 10.78
N GLU A 326 18.70 -19.19 10.31
CA GLU A 326 17.82 -20.34 10.62
C GLU A 326 16.36 -20.21 10.13
N SER A 327 15.98 -19.11 9.48
CA SER A 327 14.68 -19.00 8.83
C SER A 327 14.65 -19.78 7.52
N PHE A 328 13.46 -20.29 7.18
CA PHE A 328 13.18 -20.90 5.87
C PHE A 328 13.55 -19.95 4.71
N PHE A 329 13.30 -18.65 4.87
CA PHE A 329 13.52 -17.66 3.80
C PHE A 329 15.00 -17.37 3.55
N ALA A 330 15.84 -17.38 4.58
CA ALA A 330 17.29 -17.23 4.42
C ALA A 330 17.88 -18.44 3.69
N GLU A 331 17.47 -19.66 4.06
CA GLU A 331 17.89 -20.87 3.36
C GLU A 331 17.41 -20.87 1.89
N PHE A 332 16.14 -20.56 1.65
CA PHE A 332 15.61 -20.42 0.30
C PHE A 332 16.38 -19.37 -0.51
N SER A 333 16.70 -18.23 0.09
CA SER A 333 17.49 -17.17 -0.54
C SER A 333 18.88 -17.66 -0.94
N TYR A 334 19.58 -18.36 -0.03
CA TYR A 334 20.90 -18.92 -0.26
C TYR A 334 20.87 -19.91 -1.44
N ARG A 335 19.98 -20.92 -1.39
CA ARG A 335 19.89 -21.93 -2.46
C ARG A 335 19.57 -21.30 -3.82
N GLN A 336 18.63 -20.35 -3.88
CA GLN A 336 18.27 -19.74 -5.16
C GLN A 336 19.35 -18.79 -5.70
N CYS A 337 19.99 -17.98 -4.85
CA CYS A 337 20.95 -16.98 -5.29
C CYS A 337 22.36 -17.56 -5.50
N ILE A 338 22.80 -18.46 -4.62
CA ILE A 338 24.18 -18.98 -4.60
C ILE A 338 24.27 -20.27 -5.41
N GLU A 339 23.48 -21.30 -5.07
CA GLU A 339 23.56 -22.60 -5.74
C GLU A 339 22.98 -22.53 -7.16
N ARG A 340 21.79 -21.92 -7.31
CA ARG A 340 21.10 -21.83 -8.61
C ARG A 340 21.41 -20.55 -9.38
N ARG A 341 22.25 -19.66 -8.84
CA ARG A 341 22.70 -18.40 -9.48
C ARG A 341 21.56 -17.54 -10.05
N LYS A 342 20.38 -17.56 -9.41
CA LYS A 342 19.24 -16.75 -9.86
C LYS A 342 19.41 -15.29 -9.48
N ASN A 343 18.79 -14.42 -10.28
CA ASN A 343 18.77 -12.99 -10.00
C ASN A 343 18.16 -12.70 -8.61
N LYS A 344 18.91 -11.97 -7.78
CA LYS A 344 18.56 -11.65 -6.39
C LYS A 344 17.19 -11.00 -6.24
N MET A 345 16.84 -10.03 -7.11
CA MET A 345 15.55 -9.34 -7.01
C MET A 345 14.38 -10.29 -7.34
N LYS A 346 14.54 -11.20 -8.30
CA LYS A 346 13.54 -12.24 -8.58
C LYS A 346 13.34 -13.17 -7.38
N VAL A 347 14.41 -13.46 -6.64
CA VAL A 347 14.34 -14.25 -5.41
C VAL A 347 13.61 -13.47 -4.30
N GLN A 348 13.87 -12.17 -4.15
CA GLN A 348 13.15 -11.33 -3.16
C GLN A 348 11.64 -11.25 -3.45
N VAL A 349 11.24 -11.17 -4.72
CA VAL A 349 9.82 -11.24 -5.12
C VAL A 349 9.22 -12.61 -4.77
N ALA A 350 9.97 -13.70 -4.99
CA ALA A 350 9.52 -15.05 -4.63
C ALA A 350 9.38 -15.23 -3.11
N ILE A 351 10.28 -14.65 -2.31
CA ILE A 351 10.19 -14.64 -0.85
C ILE A 351 8.99 -13.81 -0.40
N ALA A 352 8.81 -12.60 -0.91
CA ALA A 352 7.65 -11.74 -0.62
C ALA A 352 6.33 -12.47 -0.88
N ARG A 353 6.23 -13.21 -2.01
CA ARG A 353 5.07 -14.06 -2.31
C ARG A 353 4.86 -15.16 -1.26
N LYS A 354 5.94 -15.81 -0.79
CA LYS A 354 5.84 -16.87 0.22
C LYS A 354 5.48 -16.32 1.61
N ILE A 355 5.99 -15.13 1.97
CA ILE A 355 5.57 -14.41 3.18
C ILE A 355 4.07 -14.12 3.11
N LEU A 356 3.57 -13.64 1.97
CA LEU A 356 2.14 -13.35 1.81
C LEU A 356 1.25 -14.62 1.90
N VAL A 357 1.76 -15.78 1.48
CA VAL A 357 1.07 -17.06 1.71
C VAL A 357 1.06 -17.41 3.20
N ALA A 358 2.18 -17.20 3.91
CA ALA A 358 2.24 -17.41 5.36
C ALA A 358 1.28 -16.48 6.11
N VAL A 359 1.20 -15.19 5.74
CA VAL A 359 0.24 -14.22 6.27
C VAL A 359 -1.19 -14.74 6.14
N TRP A 360 -1.56 -15.30 4.98
CA TRP A 360 -2.90 -15.84 4.77
C TRP A 360 -3.23 -16.99 5.73
N TYR A 361 -2.31 -17.94 5.92
CA TYR A 361 -2.51 -19.05 6.86
C TYR A 361 -2.55 -18.58 8.31
N VAL A 362 -1.61 -17.72 8.71
CA VAL A 362 -1.54 -17.14 10.06
C VAL A 362 -2.85 -16.43 10.43
N LEU A 363 -3.40 -15.62 9.53
CA LEU A 363 -4.66 -14.90 9.78
C LEU A 363 -5.89 -15.80 9.68
N SER A 364 -5.94 -16.73 8.72
CA SER A 364 -7.10 -17.63 8.57
C SER A 364 -7.22 -18.65 9.70
N GLN A 365 -6.10 -19.08 10.27
CA GLN A 365 -6.06 -20.09 11.34
C GLN A 365 -5.94 -19.47 12.73
N GLY A 366 -5.59 -18.19 12.84
CA GLY A 366 -5.41 -17.52 14.12
C GLY A 366 -4.20 -18.04 14.92
N THR A 367 -3.22 -18.65 14.26
CA THR A 367 -2.07 -19.32 14.89
C THR A 367 -0.75 -18.64 14.53
N GLN A 368 0.29 -18.93 15.33
CA GLN A 368 1.64 -18.46 15.08
C GLN A 368 2.25 -19.13 13.85
N TYR A 369 3.21 -18.45 13.23
CA TYR A 369 3.96 -18.98 12.10
C TYR A 369 4.81 -20.18 12.51
N ILE A 370 4.62 -21.29 11.80
CA ILE A 370 5.45 -22.49 11.93
C ILE A 370 6.39 -22.57 10.73
N LYS A 371 7.68 -22.76 11.02
CA LYS A 371 8.70 -22.98 9.99
C LYS A 371 8.38 -24.29 9.25
N PRO A 372 8.26 -24.29 7.90
CA PRO A 372 8.07 -25.51 7.14
C PRO A 372 9.23 -26.49 7.33
N THR A 373 8.90 -27.78 7.47
CA THR A 373 9.87 -28.89 7.55
C THR A 373 10.44 -29.27 6.17
N ASP A 374 9.69 -29.04 5.09
CA ASP A 374 10.16 -29.23 3.71
C ASP A 374 10.67 -27.91 3.10
N HIS A 375 11.86 -27.96 2.52
CA HIS A 375 12.54 -26.84 1.88
C HIS A 375 11.88 -26.35 0.59
N TYR A 376 10.94 -27.10 0.01
CA TYR A 376 10.38 -26.79 -1.32
C TYR A 376 8.99 -26.14 -1.30
N THR A 377 8.16 -26.46 -0.30
CA THR A 377 6.73 -26.14 -0.33
C THR A 377 6.31 -25.24 0.84
N ALA A 378 6.17 -23.95 0.54
CA ALA A 378 5.30 -23.05 1.31
C ALA A 378 3.80 -23.47 1.22
N ALA A 379 3.50 -24.52 0.46
CA ALA A 379 2.15 -25.04 0.28
C ALA A 379 1.69 -25.95 1.44
N HIS A 380 2.61 -26.40 2.31
CA HIS A 380 2.31 -27.24 3.48
C HIS A 380 2.38 -26.42 4.78
N MET A 381 2.07 -25.13 4.71
CA MET A 381 1.92 -24.25 5.86
C MET A 381 0.59 -24.60 6.56
N THR A 382 0.58 -25.69 7.32
CA THR A 382 -0.56 -26.13 8.14
C THR A 382 -0.39 -25.64 9.58
N ALA A 383 -1.48 -25.14 10.18
CA ALA A 383 -1.62 -24.94 11.62
C ALA A 383 -1.74 -26.28 12.35
N VAL A 384 -1.42 -26.26 13.65
CA VAL A 384 -1.90 -27.25 14.62
C VAL A 384 -3.35 -26.94 14.96
#